data_AF-A0A8T2Q9G6-F1
#
_entry.id   AF-A0A8T2Q9G6-F1
#
_cell.length_a   1.000
_cell.length_b   1.000
_cell.length_c   1.000
_cell.angle_alpha   90.00
_cell.angle_beta   90.00
_cell.angle_gamma   90.00
#
_symmetry.space_group_name_H-M   'P 1'
#
loop_
_entity.id
_entity.type
_entity.pdbx_description
1 polymer ?
#
loop_
_entity_poly.entity_id
_entity_poly.type
_entity_poly.pdbx_seq_one_letter_code
_entity_poly.pdbx_strand_id
1 'polypeptide(L)'
;MKFSKQFSAYVDTQKEAVPGLSYVEFKRLKKMLKQCLLHQGSLSPSTQSHQCPPYCAVCDQTFFSVLMKEVEEVLGGFNDRVRRLLQAHLASGIKKYILRLRYGPDAQDHHRMLLEGQKLVTYIYMNAVAIRKILKKYDKIHLSKRGRDFRNRLQTLHSGLLQSPWLIELIALHLNLEENEGISAEMSAKFTYNFEGSKPTITTTLSNAVAVEFDLACPICLELVFDPVSLGCGHVFCSSCACSAASVPTIEGVKSADRSAKCPLCREVRVYEDAMRLTELDTLIRTRCKDYWEDRLQRERIERVEQAKKHWNEQCRAALGI
;
A
#
# COMPACT_ATOMS: atom_id res chain seq x y z
N MET A 1 -26.47 8.96 8.07
CA MET A 1 -26.97 7.56 8.04
C MET A 1 -26.71 6.83 6.70
N LYS A 2 -26.64 7.53 5.56
CA LYS A 2 -26.50 6.95 4.21
C LYS A 2 -25.30 5.99 4.01
N PHE A 3 -24.08 6.39 4.41
CA PHE A 3 -22.87 5.55 4.21
C PHE A 3 -22.91 4.19 4.91
N SER A 4 -23.52 4.09 6.11
CA SER A 4 -23.55 2.81 6.85
C SER A 4 -24.31 1.73 6.08
N LYS A 5 -25.41 2.12 5.44
CA LYS A 5 -26.24 1.24 4.61
C LYS A 5 -25.52 0.93 3.29
N GLN A 6 -24.95 1.96 2.65
CA GLN A 6 -24.14 1.82 1.44
C GLN A 6 -22.96 0.85 1.61
N PHE A 7 -22.18 1.00 2.68
CA PHE A 7 -21.04 0.12 2.96
C PHE A 7 -21.50 -1.31 3.28
N SER A 8 -22.64 -1.49 3.97
CA SER A 8 -23.16 -2.85 4.20
C SER A 8 -23.59 -3.51 2.90
N ALA A 9 -24.36 -2.81 2.05
CA ALA A 9 -24.75 -3.31 0.75
C ALA A 9 -23.54 -3.62 -0.15
N TYR A 10 -22.50 -2.77 -0.09
CA TYR A 10 -21.23 -3.03 -0.75
C TYR A 10 -20.57 -4.31 -0.23
N VAL A 11 -20.44 -4.49 1.09
CA VAL A 11 -19.87 -5.71 1.67
C VAL A 11 -20.67 -6.95 1.27
N ASP A 12 -22.00 -6.87 1.32
CA ASP A 12 -22.88 -8.00 1.00
C ASP A 12 -22.76 -8.40 -0.48
N THR A 13 -22.67 -7.44 -1.40
CA THR A 13 -22.44 -7.70 -2.84
C THR A 13 -21.03 -8.21 -3.16
N GLN A 14 -20.01 -7.81 -2.37
CA GLN A 14 -18.62 -8.16 -2.66
C GLN A 14 -18.13 -9.44 -1.98
N LYS A 15 -18.81 -9.93 -0.94
CA LYS A 15 -18.48 -11.21 -0.29
C LYS A 15 -18.45 -12.39 -1.28
N GLU A 16 -19.35 -12.37 -2.26
CA GLU A 16 -19.39 -13.38 -3.33
C GLU A 16 -18.37 -13.05 -4.44
N ALA A 17 -18.16 -11.76 -4.73
CA ALA A 17 -17.30 -11.32 -5.83
C ALA A 17 -15.80 -11.40 -5.53
N VAL A 18 -15.38 -11.29 -4.27
CA VAL A 18 -13.99 -11.40 -3.79
C VAL A 18 -13.95 -12.21 -2.48
N PRO A 19 -14.11 -13.54 -2.56
CA PRO A 19 -14.26 -14.38 -1.38
C PRO A 19 -12.97 -14.42 -0.54
N GLY A 20 -13.15 -14.50 0.78
CA GLY A 20 -12.06 -14.68 1.75
C GLY A 20 -11.35 -13.39 2.20
N LEU A 21 -11.81 -12.22 1.79
CA LEU A 21 -11.33 -10.95 2.33
C LEU A 21 -12.11 -10.53 3.58
N SER A 22 -11.39 -10.06 4.60
CA SER A 22 -11.99 -9.39 5.76
C SER A 22 -12.48 -7.99 5.39
N TYR A 23 -13.47 -7.47 6.11
CA TYR A 23 -13.94 -6.10 5.94
C TYR A 23 -14.05 -5.44 7.30
N VAL A 24 -13.89 -4.11 7.32
CA VAL A 24 -14.11 -3.33 8.54
C VAL A 24 -15.54 -3.53 9.04
N GLU A 25 -15.71 -3.97 10.29
CA GLU A 25 -17.02 -4.23 10.90
C GLU A 25 -17.67 -2.92 11.36
N PHE A 26 -17.96 -2.04 10.40
CA PHE A 26 -18.37 -0.65 10.63
C PHE A 26 -19.61 -0.51 11.55
N LYS A 27 -20.54 -1.49 11.51
CA LYS A 27 -21.70 -1.55 12.42
C LYS A 27 -21.29 -1.89 13.86
N ARG A 28 -20.41 -2.87 14.05
CA ARG A 28 -19.90 -3.27 15.37
C ARG A 28 -19.10 -2.16 16.01
N LEU A 29 -18.14 -1.57 15.28
CA LEU A 29 -17.36 -0.43 15.75
C LEU A 29 -18.26 0.73 16.16
N LYS A 30 -19.31 1.04 15.38
CA LYS A 30 -20.30 2.04 15.76
C LYS A 30 -21.05 1.71 17.05
N LYS A 31 -21.36 0.43 17.30
CA LYS A 31 -22.03 -0.03 18.52
C LYS A 31 -21.11 0.11 19.73
N MET A 32 -19.83 -0.25 19.59
CA MET A 32 -18.81 -0.03 20.63
C MET A 32 -18.72 1.43 21.03
N LEU A 33 -18.70 2.36 20.06
CA LEU A 33 -18.70 3.81 20.34
C LEU A 33 -19.97 4.32 21.05
N LYS A 34 -21.06 3.54 21.07
CA LYS A 34 -22.29 3.88 21.82
C LYS A 34 -22.29 3.29 23.23
N GLN A 35 -21.44 2.31 23.52
CA GLN A 35 -21.41 1.56 24.77
C GLN A 35 -20.14 1.92 25.55
N CYS A 36 -20.14 3.08 26.23
CA CYS A 36 -19.08 3.45 27.16
C CYS A 36 -19.40 2.90 28.56
N LEU A 37 -18.55 2.00 29.07
CA LEU A 37 -18.74 1.24 30.33
C LEU A 37 -18.82 2.10 31.60
N LEU A 38 -18.40 3.36 31.58
CA LEU A 38 -18.60 4.29 32.72
C LEU A 38 -20.09 4.59 33.00
N HIS A 39 -21.00 4.36 32.04
CA HIS A 39 -22.44 4.55 32.23
C HIS A 39 -23.15 3.37 32.90
N GLN A 40 -22.49 2.21 33.05
CA GLN A 40 -23.13 1.01 33.63
C GLN A 40 -22.86 0.85 35.13
N GLY A 41 -22.04 1.74 35.73
CA GLY A 41 -21.64 1.66 37.14
C GLY A 41 -22.36 2.60 38.11
N SER A 42 -23.15 3.57 37.64
CA SER A 42 -23.92 4.47 38.52
C SER A 42 -25.40 4.09 38.55
N LEU A 43 -25.77 3.23 39.49
CA LEU A 43 -27.14 3.03 39.94
C LEU A 43 -27.63 4.32 40.63
N SER A 44 -28.28 5.22 39.88
CA SER A 44 -29.29 6.14 40.42
C SER A 44 -30.08 6.79 39.27
N PRO A 45 -31.42 6.75 39.28
CA PRO A 45 -32.26 7.27 38.21
C PRO A 45 -32.61 8.74 38.47
N SER A 46 -31.74 9.67 38.11
CA SER A 46 -32.17 11.05 37.90
C SER A 46 -31.16 11.87 37.09
N THR A 47 -31.74 12.54 36.10
CA THR A 47 -31.20 13.68 35.34
C THR A 47 -30.22 13.38 34.20
N GLN A 48 -30.66 13.82 33.03
CA GLN A 48 -30.06 13.70 31.71
C GLN A 48 -28.75 14.49 31.60
N SER A 49 -27.64 13.81 31.31
CA SER A 49 -26.58 14.37 30.47
C SER A 49 -25.86 13.25 29.73
N HIS A 50 -26.16 13.09 28.44
CA HIS A 50 -25.67 12.02 27.55
C HIS A 50 -24.20 12.18 27.09
N GLN A 51 -23.31 12.72 27.92
CA GLN A 51 -21.93 13.01 27.52
C GLN A 51 -20.94 12.25 28.39
N CYS A 52 -20.21 11.34 27.74
CA CYS A 52 -18.99 10.75 28.28
C CYS A 52 -18.04 11.89 28.71
N PRO A 53 -17.30 11.75 29.84
CA PRO A 53 -16.16 12.62 30.09
C PRO A 53 -15.24 12.62 28.86
N PRO A 54 -14.58 13.74 28.53
CA PRO A 54 -13.65 13.85 27.39
C PRO A 54 -12.41 12.93 27.47
N TYR A 55 -12.37 12.01 28.43
CA TYR A 55 -11.30 11.06 28.67
C TYR A 55 -11.85 9.72 29.21
N CYS A 56 -11.73 8.63 28.46
CA CYS A 56 -12.06 7.27 28.89
C CYS A 56 -11.02 6.26 28.39
N ALA A 57 -9.99 5.99 29.23
CA ALA A 57 -8.87 5.13 28.86
C ALA A 57 -9.27 3.69 28.45
N VAL A 58 -10.35 3.16 29.02
CA VAL A 58 -10.87 1.82 28.71
C VAL A 58 -11.49 1.78 27.31
N CYS A 59 -12.34 2.76 26.98
CA CYS A 59 -12.93 2.85 25.64
C CYS A 59 -11.86 3.07 24.58
N ASP A 60 -10.85 3.87 24.88
CA ASP A 60 -9.70 4.12 24.00
C ASP A 60 -8.98 2.80 23.70
N GLN A 61 -8.53 2.06 24.72
CA GLN A 61 -7.75 0.84 24.51
C GLN A 61 -8.53 -0.26 23.78
N THR A 62 -9.80 -0.51 24.16
CA THR A 62 -10.60 -1.58 23.56
C THR A 62 -11.04 -1.25 22.13
N PHE A 63 -11.45 -0.01 21.86
CA PHE A 63 -11.86 0.38 20.51
C PHE A 63 -10.65 0.36 19.55
N PHE A 64 -9.51 0.87 19.99
CA PHE A 64 -8.30 0.95 19.18
C PHE A 64 -7.71 -0.42 18.87
N SER A 65 -7.66 -1.34 19.83
CA SER A 65 -7.15 -2.69 19.57
C SER A 65 -7.99 -3.45 18.54
N VAL A 66 -9.32 -3.31 18.63
CA VAL A 66 -10.24 -3.95 17.67
C VAL A 66 -10.09 -3.33 16.28
N LEU A 67 -10.07 -2.00 16.18
CA LEU A 67 -9.91 -1.33 14.88
C LEU A 67 -8.56 -1.64 14.24
N MET A 68 -7.47 -1.67 15.01
CA MET A 68 -6.13 -2.02 14.51
C MET A 68 -6.11 -3.42 13.90
N LYS A 69 -6.67 -4.41 14.61
CA LYS A 69 -6.77 -5.78 14.11
C LYS A 69 -7.58 -5.85 12.80
N GLU A 70 -8.72 -5.18 12.74
CA GLU A 70 -9.53 -5.13 11.50
C GLU A 70 -8.76 -4.48 10.32
N VAL A 71 -7.96 -3.44 10.59
CA VAL A 71 -7.11 -2.79 9.57
C VAL A 71 -6.01 -3.72 9.06
N GLU A 72 -5.33 -4.42 9.97
CA GLU A 72 -4.26 -5.38 9.64
C GLU A 72 -4.80 -6.54 8.80
N GLU A 73 -5.97 -7.09 9.15
CA GLU A 73 -6.62 -8.16 8.37
C GLU A 73 -7.01 -7.68 6.96
N VAL A 74 -7.57 -6.47 6.83
CA VAL A 74 -7.92 -5.87 5.54
C VAL A 74 -6.68 -5.68 4.66
N LEU A 75 -5.60 -5.16 5.24
CA LEU A 75 -4.32 -4.93 4.56
C LEU A 75 -3.65 -6.24 4.15
N GLY A 76 -3.57 -7.20 5.07
CA GLY A 76 -3.00 -8.53 4.80
C GLY A 76 -3.72 -9.22 3.65
N GLY A 77 -5.06 -9.27 3.71
CA GLY A 77 -5.89 -9.84 2.65
C GLY A 77 -5.71 -9.15 1.29
N PHE A 78 -5.70 -7.81 1.27
CA PHE A 78 -5.45 -7.03 0.05
C PHE A 78 -4.09 -7.33 -0.54
N ASN A 79 -3.03 -7.17 0.25
CA ASN A 79 -1.64 -7.37 -0.17
C ASN A 79 -1.44 -8.80 -0.69
N ASP A 80 -2.00 -9.80 -0.03
CA ASP A 80 -1.90 -11.19 -0.45
C ASP A 80 -2.65 -11.46 -1.75
N ARG A 81 -3.80 -10.84 -1.97
CA ARG A 81 -4.56 -11.00 -3.21
C ARG A 81 -3.86 -10.34 -4.39
N VAL A 82 -3.39 -9.11 -4.22
CA VAL A 82 -2.59 -8.41 -5.24
C VAL A 82 -1.32 -9.20 -5.54
N ARG A 83 -0.59 -9.67 -4.53
CA ARG A 83 0.61 -10.49 -4.71
C ARG A 83 0.36 -11.72 -5.56
N ARG A 84 -0.74 -12.46 -5.31
CA ARG A 84 -1.11 -13.63 -6.11
C ARG A 84 -1.40 -13.25 -7.57
N LEU A 85 -2.09 -12.14 -7.77
CA LEU A 85 -2.44 -11.64 -9.10
C LEU A 85 -1.18 -11.25 -9.88
N LEU A 86 -0.25 -10.51 -9.27
CA LEU A 86 1.04 -10.16 -9.86
C LEU A 86 1.92 -11.40 -10.13
N GLN A 87 1.98 -12.34 -9.18
CA GLN A 87 2.70 -13.60 -9.37
C GLN A 87 2.13 -14.40 -10.54
N ALA A 88 0.82 -14.36 -10.76
CA ALA A 88 0.20 -15.00 -11.90
C ALA A 88 0.55 -14.32 -13.22
N HIS A 89 0.54 -12.98 -13.26
CA HIS A 89 0.90 -12.19 -14.44
C HIS A 89 2.34 -12.45 -14.86
N LEU A 90 3.27 -12.32 -13.90
CA LEU A 90 4.71 -12.41 -14.13
C LEU A 90 5.22 -13.86 -14.26
N ALA A 91 4.36 -14.86 -14.05
CA ALA A 91 4.79 -16.26 -14.13
C ALA A 91 5.10 -16.69 -15.56
N SER A 92 6.30 -17.23 -15.74
CA SER A 92 6.77 -17.86 -16.98
C SER A 92 7.30 -19.27 -16.72
N GLY A 93 7.47 -20.06 -17.78
CA GLY A 93 8.03 -21.41 -17.72
C GLY A 93 7.32 -22.34 -16.70
N ILE A 94 8.10 -22.95 -15.80
CA ILE A 94 7.60 -23.91 -14.80
C ILE A 94 6.63 -23.25 -13.80
N LYS A 95 6.86 -21.98 -13.42
CA LYS A 95 5.97 -21.26 -12.49
C LYS A 95 4.55 -21.12 -13.07
N LYS A 96 4.45 -20.83 -14.36
CA LYS A 96 3.18 -20.76 -15.10
C LYS A 96 2.45 -22.10 -15.08
N TYR A 97 3.18 -23.21 -15.25
CA TYR A 97 2.60 -24.55 -15.18
C TYR A 97 2.05 -24.88 -13.78
N ILE A 98 2.83 -24.62 -12.72
CA ILE A 98 2.39 -24.83 -11.33
C ILE A 98 1.13 -24.02 -11.01
N LEU A 99 1.05 -22.77 -11.46
CA LEU A 99 -0.11 -21.94 -11.26
C LEU A 99 -1.35 -22.46 -11.98
N ARG A 100 -1.20 -22.97 -13.20
CA ARG A 100 -2.32 -23.59 -13.94
C ARG A 100 -2.88 -24.81 -13.22
N LEU A 101 -2.02 -25.62 -12.59
CA LEU A 101 -2.46 -26.75 -11.78
C LEU A 101 -3.20 -26.31 -10.52
N ARG A 102 -2.75 -25.22 -9.86
CA ARG A 102 -3.32 -24.76 -8.59
C ARG A 102 -4.60 -23.93 -8.77
N TYR A 103 -4.66 -23.09 -9.79
CA TYR A 103 -5.70 -22.07 -9.96
C TYR A 103 -6.53 -22.25 -11.24
N GLY A 104 -6.24 -23.28 -12.03
CA GLY A 104 -6.94 -23.60 -13.28
C GLY A 104 -6.26 -23.04 -14.53
N PRO A 105 -6.72 -23.47 -15.73
CA PRO A 105 -6.10 -23.11 -17.01
C PRO A 105 -6.11 -21.60 -17.28
N ASP A 106 -7.13 -20.90 -16.78
CA ASP A 106 -7.39 -19.48 -17.00
C ASP A 106 -6.66 -18.57 -15.99
N ALA A 107 -5.69 -19.09 -15.23
CA ALA A 107 -4.98 -18.34 -14.20
C ALA A 107 -4.19 -17.12 -14.72
N GLN A 108 -3.99 -17.00 -16.05
CA GLN A 108 -3.34 -15.87 -16.72
C GLN A 108 -4.27 -15.11 -17.68
N ASP A 109 -5.57 -15.32 -17.57
CA ASP A 109 -6.55 -14.58 -18.37
C ASP A 109 -6.52 -13.09 -17.98
N HIS A 110 -6.08 -12.24 -18.92
CA HIS A 110 -5.90 -10.81 -18.68
C HIS A 110 -7.21 -10.10 -18.29
N HIS A 111 -8.32 -10.46 -18.94
CA HIS A 111 -9.63 -9.88 -18.65
C HIS A 111 -10.06 -10.16 -17.21
N ARG A 112 -9.91 -11.40 -16.74
CA ARG A 112 -10.19 -11.80 -15.36
C ARG A 112 -9.30 -11.07 -14.36
N MET A 113 -8.02 -10.88 -14.69
CA MET A 113 -7.07 -10.17 -13.84
C MET A 113 -7.42 -8.68 -13.73
N LEU A 114 -7.80 -8.04 -14.83
CA LEU A 114 -8.29 -6.65 -14.84
C LEU A 114 -9.57 -6.50 -14.02
N LEU A 115 -10.56 -7.39 -14.20
CA LEU A 115 -11.80 -7.35 -13.42
C LEU A 115 -11.54 -7.56 -11.92
N GLU A 116 -10.69 -8.52 -11.56
CA GLU A 116 -10.32 -8.76 -10.16
C GLU A 116 -9.57 -7.55 -9.58
N GLY A 117 -8.64 -6.99 -10.34
CA GLY A 117 -7.88 -5.82 -9.93
C GLY A 117 -8.76 -4.59 -9.66
N GLN A 118 -9.73 -4.31 -10.53
CA GLN A 118 -10.70 -3.24 -10.33
C GLN A 118 -11.55 -3.43 -9.07
N LYS A 119 -11.96 -4.67 -8.78
CA LYS A 119 -12.65 -5.02 -7.52
C LYS A 119 -11.74 -4.76 -6.31
N LEU A 120 -10.45 -5.09 -6.39
CA LEU A 120 -9.48 -4.87 -5.31
C LEU A 120 -9.22 -3.38 -5.03
N VAL A 121 -9.13 -2.56 -6.08
CA VAL A 121 -9.03 -1.09 -5.94
C VAL A 121 -10.27 -0.53 -5.25
N THR A 122 -11.46 -0.99 -5.65
CA THR A 122 -12.72 -0.60 -5.00
C THR A 122 -12.77 -1.04 -3.55
N TYR A 123 -12.32 -2.27 -3.26
CA TYR A 123 -12.24 -2.84 -1.92
C TYR A 123 -11.36 -2.03 -0.97
N ILE A 124 -10.13 -1.73 -1.38
CA ILE A 124 -9.21 -1.00 -0.51
C ILE A 124 -9.71 0.42 -0.26
N TYR A 125 -10.29 1.06 -1.29
CA TYR A 125 -10.90 2.37 -1.18
C TYR A 125 -12.09 2.40 -0.22
N MET A 126 -13.04 1.46 -0.36
CA MET A 126 -14.24 1.42 0.48
C MET A 126 -13.89 1.19 1.96
N ASN A 127 -12.95 0.28 2.25
CA ASN A 127 -12.44 0.07 3.60
C ASN A 127 -11.72 1.31 4.14
N ALA A 128 -10.86 1.96 3.34
CA ALA A 128 -10.19 3.20 3.69
C ALA A 128 -11.20 4.33 4.06
N VAL A 129 -12.29 4.47 3.29
CA VAL A 129 -13.36 5.43 3.59
C VAL A 129 -14.08 5.07 4.89
N ALA A 130 -14.37 3.78 5.13
CA ALA A 130 -15.00 3.31 6.36
C ALA A 130 -14.14 3.65 7.60
N ILE A 131 -12.83 3.40 7.53
CA ILE A 131 -11.87 3.72 8.59
C ILE A 131 -11.84 5.23 8.85
N ARG A 132 -11.69 6.05 7.82
CA ARG A 132 -11.74 7.52 7.99
C ARG A 132 -13.04 7.98 8.66
N LYS A 133 -14.17 7.42 8.26
CA LYS A 133 -15.49 7.80 8.82
C LYS A 133 -15.67 7.33 10.26
N ILE A 134 -15.16 6.15 10.64
CA ILE A 134 -15.29 5.67 12.02
C ILE A 134 -14.38 6.48 12.96
N LEU A 135 -13.18 6.86 12.50
CA LEU A 135 -12.27 7.71 13.27
C LEU A 135 -12.85 9.11 13.49
N LYS A 136 -13.38 9.75 12.43
CA LYS A 136 -14.11 11.03 12.59
C LYS A 136 -15.26 10.94 13.58
N LYS A 137 -15.93 9.79 13.66
CA LYS A 137 -17.02 9.57 14.63
C LYS A 137 -16.50 9.39 16.05
N TYR A 138 -15.39 8.66 16.23
CA TYR A 138 -14.72 8.53 17.52
C TYR A 138 -14.28 9.90 18.05
N ASP A 139 -13.61 10.72 17.22
CA ASP A 139 -13.15 12.06 17.59
C ASP A 139 -14.28 12.95 18.09
N LYS A 140 -15.42 12.92 17.40
CA LYS A 140 -16.62 13.69 17.75
C LYS A 140 -17.21 13.28 19.10
N ILE A 141 -17.00 12.04 19.55
CA ILE A 141 -17.57 11.51 20.80
C ILE A 141 -16.60 11.70 21.96
N HIS A 142 -15.30 11.45 21.75
CA HIS A 142 -14.35 11.33 22.86
C HIS A 142 -13.39 12.50 23.02
N LEU A 143 -13.15 13.36 22.01
CA LEU A 143 -12.28 14.56 22.05
C LEU A 143 -10.89 14.41 22.76
N SER A 144 -10.45 13.18 23.01
CA SER A 144 -9.31 12.82 23.85
C SER A 144 -7.98 13.16 23.17
N LYS A 145 -6.98 13.63 23.93
CA LYS A 145 -5.60 13.83 23.44
C LYS A 145 -4.99 12.51 22.94
N ARG A 146 -5.23 11.39 23.65
CA ARG A 146 -4.87 10.03 23.19
C ARG A 146 -5.62 9.63 21.92
N GLY A 147 -6.87 10.07 21.79
CA GLY A 147 -7.66 9.94 20.57
C GLY A 147 -7.05 10.65 19.37
N ARG A 148 -6.50 11.86 19.57
CA ARG A 148 -5.76 12.60 18.53
C ARG A 148 -4.43 11.94 18.19
N ASP A 149 -3.65 11.50 19.18
CA ASP A 149 -2.37 10.82 18.95
C ASP A 149 -2.57 9.48 18.23
N PHE A 150 -3.60 8.72 18.60
CA PHE A 150 -3.99 7.51 17.90
C PHE A 150 -4.56 7.80 16.51
N ARG A 151 -5.39 8.83 16.34
CA ARG A 151 -5.84 9.28 15.02
C ARG A 151 -4.66 9.62 14.12
N ASN A 152 -3.64 10.29 14.64
CA ASN A 152 -2.41 10.58 13.87
C ASN A 152 -1.69 9.27 13.51
N ARG A 153 -1.53 8.33 14.46
CA ARG A 153 -0.90 7.02 14.22
C ARG A 153 -1.68 6.16 13.22
N LEU A 154 -3.01 6.16 13.31
CA LEU A 154 -3.89 5.50 12.34
C LEU A 154 -4.00 6.28 11.05
N GLN A 155 -3.80 7.60 11.02
CA GLN A 155 -3.70 8.38 9.79
C GLN A 155 -2.41 8.01 9.06
N THR A 156 -1.31 7.72 9.77
CA THR A 156 -0.11 7.14 9.16
C THR A 156 -0.42 5.75 8.56
N LEU A 157 -1.12 4.88 9.28
CA LEU A 157 -1.55 3.56 8.77
C LEU A 157 -2.63 3.64 7.67
N HIS A 158 -3.51 4.62 7.74
CA HIS A 158 -4.61 4.89 6.79
C HIS A 158 -4.09 5.53 5.51
N SER A 159 -3.09 6.41 5.61
CA SER A 159 -2.24 6.79 4.49
C SER A 159 -1.58 5.53 3.92
N GLY A 160 -1.07 4.61 4.75
CA GLY A 160 -0.53 3.31 4.30
C GLY A 160 -1.50 2.42 3.51
N LEU A 161 -2.82 2.50 3.74
CA LEU A 161 -3.83 1.79 2.93
C LEU A 161 -3.91 2.30 1.49
N LEU A 162 -3.85 3.63 1.30
CA LEU A 162 -3.93 4.28 -0.01
C LEU A 162 -2.57 4.62 -0.60
N GLN A 163 -1.50 4.50 0.18
CA GLN A 163 -0.09 4.63 -0.21
C GLN A 163 0.60 3.25 -0.17
N SER A 164 -0.16 2.17 -0.26
CA SER A 164 0.38 0.81 -0.26
C SER A 164 1.16 0.57 -1.56
N PRO A 165 2.39 0.03 -1.51
CA PRO A 165 3.13 -0.30 -2.73
C PRO A 165 2.45 -1.38 -3.57
N TRP A 166 1.61 -2.21 -2.96
CA TRP A 166 0.76 -3.16 -3.70
C TRP A 166 -0.32 -2.44 -4.52
N LEU A 167 -0.83 -1.30 -4.06
CA LEU A 167 -1.78 -0.52 -4.84
C LEU A 167 -1.08 0.15 -6.04
N ILE A 168 0.16 0.59 -5.89
CA ILE A 168 0.99 1.11 -7.00
C ILE A 168 1.17 0.03 -8.07
N GLU A 169 1.63 -1.16 -7.69
CA GLU A 169 1.79 -2.29 -8.62
C GLU A 169 0.48 -2.70 -9.28
N LEU A 170 -0.62 -2.69 -8.52
CA LEU A 170 -1.92 -3.02 -9.08
C LEU A 170 -2.34 -2.00 -10.14
N ILE A 171 -2.15 -0.69 -9.91
CA ILE A 171 -2.46 0.33 -10.92
C ILE A 171 -1.55 0.17 -12.14
N ALA A 172 -0.25 -0.06 -11.92
CA ALA A 172 0.70 -0.28 -13.00
C ALA A 172 0.35 -1.50 -13.86
N LEU A 173 -0.07 -2.61 -13.23
CA LEU A 173 -0.57 -3.78 -13.93
C LEU A 173 -1.75 -3.45 -14.85
N HIS A 174 -2.75 -2.69 -14.36
CA HIS A 174 -3.89 -2.31 -15.19
C HIS A 174 -3.43 -1.49 -16.39
N LEU A 175 -2.56 -0.50 -16.19
CA LEU A 175 -2.03 0.33 -17.27
C LEU A 175 -1.14 -0.45 -18.27
N ASN A 176 -0.51 -1.53 -17.83
CA ASN A 176 0.24 -2.46 -18.70
C ASN A 176 -0.70 -3.35 -19.52
N LEU A 177 -1.85 -3.73 -18.97
CA LEU A 177 -2.80 -4.66 -19.58
C LEU A 177 -3.89 -3.98 -20.45
N GLU A 178 -4.32 -2.76 -20.10
CA GLU A 178 -5.42 -2.01 -20.75
C GLU A 178 -5.16 -1.69 -22.23
N GLU A 179 -3.91 -1.69 -22.70
CA GLU A 179 -3.61 -1.47 -24.11
C GLU A 179 -3.92 -2.67 -25.03
N ASN A 180 -4.16 -3.86 -24.48
CA ASN A 180 -4.41 -5.06 -25.29
C ASN A 180 -5.89 -5.38 -25.52
N GLU A 181 -6.82 -4.79 -24.77
CA GLU A 181 -8.25 -5.10 -24.93
C GLU A 181 -9.12 -3.84 -24.81
N GLY A 182 -9.84 -3.51 -25.89
CA GLY A 182 -10.81 -2.43 -25.95
C GLY A 182 -12.05 -2.70 -25.08
N ILE A 183 -11.89 -2.62 -23.77
CA ILE A 183 -12.98 -2.84 -22.80
C ILE A 183 -13.72 -1.52 -22.59
N SER A 184 -15.01 -1.52 -22.95
CA SER A 184 -15.96 -0.42 -22.72
C SER A 184 -16.13 -0.14 -21.22
N ALA A 185 -15.78 1.08 -20.82
CA ALA A 185 -15.73 1.53 -19.44
C ALA A 185 -17.07 2.10 -18.98
N GLU A 186 -17.83 1.36 -18.15
CA GLU A 186 -19.01 1.94 -17.50
C GLU A 186 -19.13 1.69 -15.99
N MET A 187 -18.13 1.12 -15.28
CA MET A 187 -18.33 0.99 -13.82
C MET A 187 -17.09 0.99 -12.89
N SER A 188 -15.87 0.91 -13.36
CA SER A 188 -14.73 0.60 -12.49
C SER A 188 -13.59 1.59 -12.66
N ALA A 189 -12.79 1.77 -11.62
CA ALA A 189 -11.82 2.86 -11.48
C ALA A 189 -11.02 3.19 -12.75
N LYS A 190 -10.87 4.49 -13.03
CA LYS A 190 -10.01 4.99 -14.12
C LYS A 190 -8.57 5.09 -13.64
N PHE A 191 -7.65 4.53 -14.41
CA PHE A 191 -6.21 4.60 -14.14
C PHE A 191 -5.54 5.54 -15.13
N THR A 192 -4.62 6.37 -14.65
CA THR A 192 -3.87 7.32 -15.49
C THR A 192 -2.45 7.47 -14.96
N TYR A 193 -1.54 7.95 -15.80
CA TYR A 193 -0.18 8.30 -15.41
C TYR A 193 0.23 9.61 -16.08
N ASN A 194 1.19 10.29 -15.48
CA ASN A 194 1.93 11.40 -16.08
C ASN A 194 3.39 11.26 -15.66
N PHE A 195 4.28 10.91 -16.59
CA PHE A 195 5.71 10.78 -16.31
C PHE A 195 6.50 12.05 -16.69
N GLU A 196 5.83 13.03 -17.29
CA GLU A 196 6.45 14.28 -17.74
C GLU A 196 6.32 15.38 -16.68
N GLY A 197 7.33 16.27 -16.66
CA GLY A 197 7.35 17.44 -15.78
C GLY A 197 8.00 17.19 -14.41
N SER A 198 7.83 18.17 -13.52
CA SER A 198 8.52 18.20 -12.21
C SER A 198 7.96 17.22 -11.17
N LYS A 199 6.83 16.58 -11.46
CA LYS A 199 6.16 15.66 -10.53
C LYS A 199 5.55 14.49 -11.31
N PRO A 200 6.34 13.44 -11.61
CA PRO A 200 5.81 12.24 -12.23
C PRO A 200 4.84 11.55 -11.27
N THR A 201 3.69 11.11 -11.78
CA THR A 201 2.62 10.52 -10.97
C THR A 201 1.93 9.36 -11.66
N ILE A 202 1.38 8.47 -10.84
CA ILE A 202 0.41 7.45 -11.23
C ILE A 202 -0.84 7.64 -10.37
N THR A 203 -2.02 7.54 -10.99
CA THR A 203 -3.27 7.96 -10.38
C THR A 203 -4.37 6.94 -10.64
N THR A 204 -5.19 6.71 -9.62
CA THR A 204 -6.46 5.99 -9.76
C THR A 204 -7.62 6.88 -9.31
N THR A 205 -8.67 6.94 -10.13
CA THR A 205 -9.91 7.68 -9.83
C THR A 205 -11.07 6.71 -9.76
N LEU A 206 -11.73 6.63 -8.60
CA LEU A 206 -12.95 5.83 -8.45
C LEU A 206 -14.19 6.65 -8.82
N SER A 207 -15.29 5.96 -9.15
CA SER A 207 -16.58 6.52 -9.63
C SER A 207 -17.22 7.57 -8.70
N ASN A 208 -16.71 7.75 -7.48
CA ASN A 208 -17.13 8.78 -6.53
C ASN A 208 -16.24 10.05 -6.57
N ALA A 209 -15.47 10.25 -7.65
CA ALA A 209 -14.59 11.41 -7.91
C ALA A 209 -13.46 11.63 -6.88
N VAL A 210 -12.99 10.57 -6.22
CA VAL A 210 -11.80 10.65 -5.37
C VAL A 210 -10.62 10.04 -6.12
N ALA A 211 -9.64 10.89 -6.42
CA ALA A 211 -8.37 10.51 -6.99
C ALA A 211 -7.37 10.15 -5.89
N VAL A 212 -6.64 9.06 -6.07
CA VAL A 212 -5.46 8.71 -5.28
C VAL A 212 -4.26 8.83 -6.20
N GLU A 213 -3.36 9.73 -5.86
CA GLU A 213 -2.15 10.03 -6.62
C GLU A 213 -0.92 9.54 -5.86
N PHE A 214 0.02 8.97 -6.59
CA PHE A 214 1.32 8.54 -6.08
C PHE A 214 2.40 9.32 -6.80
N ASP A 215 3.31 9.91 -6.03
CA ASP A 215 4.50 10.57 -6.55
C ASP A 215 5.55 9.51 -6.91
N LEU A 216 6.05 9.58 -8.14
CA LEU A 216 7.04 8.67 -8.69
C LEU A 216 8.41 9.34 -8.81
N ALA A 217 8.61 10.54 -8.27
CA ALA A 217 9.93 11.12 -8.14
C ALA A 217 10.67 10.42 -7.00
N CYS A 218 11.89 9.97 -7.27
CA CYS A 218 12.75 9.47 -6.22
C CYS A 218 13.15 10.65 -5.31
N PRO A 219 12.91 10.58 -3.99
CA PRO A 219 13.23 11.68 -3.08
C PRO A 219 14.74 11.92 -2.88
N ILE A 220 15.60 11.07 -3.45
CA ILE A 220 17.06 11.15 -3.33
C ILE A 220 17.66 11.81 -4.58
N CYS A 221 17.40 11.26 -5.77
CA CYS A 221 17.93 11.82 -7.01
C CYS A 221 17.00 12.86 -7.67
N LEU A 222 15.76 12.99 -7.18
CA LEU A 222 14.74 13.91 -7.69
C LEU A 222 14.31 13.68 -9.16
N GLU A 223 14.72 12.54 -9.73
CA GLU A 223 14.28 12.06 -11.05
C GLU A 223 13.15 11.03 -10.91
N LEU A 224 12.50 10.68 -12.02
CA LEU A 224 11.58 9.54 -12.09
C LEU A 224 12.27 8.27 -11.56
N VAL A 225 11.57 7.50 -10.73
CA VAL A 225 12.14 6.30 -10.12
C VAL A 225 12.61 5.28 -11.18
N PHE A 226 13.81 4.73 -10.97
CA PHE A 226 14.45 3.74 -11.83
C PHE A 226 14.77 2.46 -11.04
N ASP A 227 14.42 1.29 -11.58
CA ASP A 227 14.41 0.03 -10.83
C ASP A 227 13.67 0.22 -9.47
N PRO A 228 12.40 0.66 -9.48
CA PRO A 228 11.73 1.14 -8.28
C PRO A 228 11.63 0.07 -7.19
N VAL A 229 11.99 0.45 -5.97
CA VAL A 229 11.85 -0.34 -4.76
C VAL A 229 11.04 0.43 -3.72
N SER A 230 10.07 -0.24 -3.11
CA SER A 230 9.39 0.27 -1.92
C SER A 230 10.00 -0.36 -0.68
N LEU A 231 10.30 0.45 0.33
CA LEU A 231 10.71 -0.05 1.64
C LEU A 231 9.47 -0.54 2.43
N GLY A 232 9.66 -1.28 3.53
CA GLY A 232 8.58 -1.77 4.38
C GLY A 232 7.65 -0.68 4.94
N CYS A 233 8.12 0.57 4.98
CA CYS A 233 7.31 1.74 5.34
C CYS A 233 6.47 2.33 4.18
N GLY A 234 6.54 1.76 2.98
CA GLY A 234 5.79 2.17 1.78
C GLY A 234 6.50 3.18 0.88
N HIS A 235 7.51 3.91 1.36
CA HIS A 235 8.24 4.89 0.56
C HIS A 235 9.01 4.26 -0.61
N VAL A 236 8.94 4.89 -1.78
CA VAL A 236 9.51 4.39 -3.03
C VAL A 236 10.78 5.16 -3.41
N PHE A 237 11.80 4.43 -3.85
CA PHE A 237 13.09 4.96 -4.28
C PHE A 237 13.60 4.20 -5.51
N CYS A 238 14.60 4.74 -6.20
CA CYS A 238 15.42 3.93 -7.09
C CYS A 238 16.15 2.85 -6.28
N SER A 239 16.36 1.66 -6.86
CA SER A 239 17.11 0.58 -6.19
C SER A 239 18.51 1.04 -5.76
N SER A 240 19.23 1.75 -6.63
CA SER A 240 20.57 2.30 -6.35
C SER A 240 20.54 3.32 -5.21
N CYS A 241 19.62 4.28 -5.27
CA CYS A 241 19.44 5.29 -4.22
C CYS A 241 19.11 4.66 -2.86
N ALA A 242 18.26 3.64 -2.81
CA ALA A 242 17.94 2.92 -1.58
C ALA A 242 19.18 2.19 -1.01
N CYS A 243 19.98 1.53 -1.86
CA CYS A 243 21.22 0.87 -1.46
C CYS A 243 22.24 1.89 -0.90
N SER A 244 22.47 2.99 -1.62
CA SER A 244 23.36 4.07 -1.17
C SER A 244 22.92 4.66 0.17
N ALA A 245 21.62 4.90 0.36
CA ALA A 245 21.09 5.42 1.62
C ALA A 245 21.28 4.45 2.80
N ALA A 246 21.31 3.15 2.54
CA ALA A 246 21.62 2.12 3.53
C ALA A 246 23.11 1.84 3.69
N SER A 247 23.99 2.54 2.95
CA SER A 247 25.43 2.25 2.87
C SER A 247 25.73 0.82 2.41
N VAL A 248 24.90 0.31 1.49
CA VAL A 248 24.99 -1.05 0.94
C VAL A 248 25.45 -0.98 -0.52
N PRO A 249 26.41 -1.80 -0.94
CA PRO A 249 26.75 -1.95 -2.35
C PRO A 249 25.55 -2.46 -3.16
N THR A 250 25.26 -1.83 -4.30
CA THR A 250 24.13 -2.23 -5.17
C THR A 250 24.16 -3.72 -5.57
N ILE A 251 25.35 -4.33 -5.62
CA ILE A 251 25.55 -5.76 -5.95
C ILE A 251 25.01 -6.71 -4.86
N GLU A 252 25.07 -6.32 -3.59
CA GLU A 252 24.50 -7.11 -2.49
C GLU A 252 22.98 -6.94 -2.40
N GLY A 253 22.51 -5.77 -2.84
CA GLY A 253 21.10 -5.41 -2.95
C GLY A 253 20.50 -4.87 -1.66
N VAL A 254 19.40 -4.14 -1.82
CA VAL A 254 18.78 -3.33 -0.75
C VAL A 254 18.44 -4.09 0.54
N LYS A 255 18.26 -5.42 0.46
CA LYS A 255 17.90 -6.27 1.61
C LYS A 255 19.09 -6.68 2.48
N SER A 256 20.33 -6.49 2.04
CA SER A 256 21.52 -6.75 2.87
C SER A 256 21.82 -5.61 3.86
N ALA A 257 21.02 -4.54 3.84
CA ALA A 257 21.14 -3.43 4.76
C ALA A 257 21.06 -3.86 6.23
N ASP A 258 21.84 -3.19 7.07
CA ASP A 258 21.80 -3.38 8.51
C ASP A 258 20.40 -3.07 9.07
N ARG A 259 19.97 -3.81 10.10
CA ARG A 259 18.64 -3.64 10.73
C ARG A 259 18.42 -2.25 11.31
N SER A 260 19.49 -1.54 11.67
CA SER A 260 19.47 -0.18 12.18
C SER A 260 19.38 0.88 11.08
N ALA A 261 19.53 0.50 9.79
CA ALA A 261 19.35 1.40 8.66
C ALA A 261 17.93 1.98 8.66
N LYS A 262 17.84 3.29 8.45
CA LYS A 262 16.61 4.07 8.57
C LYS A 262 16.13 4.53 7.21
N CYS A 263 14.81 4.55 7.01
CA CYS A 263 14.22 5.20 5.85
C CYS A 263 14.68 6.68 5.76
N PRO A 264 15.17 7.15 4.60
CA PRO A 264 15.56 8.56 4.42
C PRO A 264 14.41 9.55 4.62
N LEU A 265 13.16 9.12 4.39
CA LEU A 265 11.97 9.97 4.50
C LEU A 265 11.36 9.95 5.91
N CYS A 266 10.92 8.78 6.40
CA CYS A 266 10.22 8.69 7.68
C CYS A 266 11.10 8.30 8.87
N ARG A 267 12.38 7.97 8.65
CA ARG A 267 13.35 7.55 9.68
C ARG A 267 12.98 6.27 10.44
N GLU A 268 11.99 5.52 9.97
CA GLU A 268 11.66 4.19 10.50
C GLU A 268 12.81 3.20 10.25
N VAL A 269 13.09 2.36 11.26
CA VAL A 269 14.12 1.31 11.23
C VAL A 269 13.55 0.00 10.67
N ARG A 270 14.42 -0.94 10.28
CA ARG A 270 14.06 -2.29 9.78
C ARG A 270 13.22 -2.31 8.49
N VAL A 271 13.04 -1.16 7.85
CA VAL A 271 12.23 -1.04 6.63
C VAL A 271 12.88 -1.70 5.39
N TYR A 272 14.18 -1.99 5.44
CA TYR A 272 14.93 -2.57 4.33
C TYR A 272 14.75 -4.09 4.20
N GLU A 273 14.48 -4.80 5.31
CA GLU A 273 14.25 -6.26 5.32
C GLU A 273 13.04 -6.63 4.43
N ASP A 274 12.00 -5.81 4.52
CA ASP A 274 10.72 -5.97 3.83
C ASP A 274 10.66 -5.22 2.48
N ALA A 275 11.81 -4.79 1.94
CA ALA A 275 11.83 -4.09 0.67
C ALA A 275 11.21 -4.93 -0.47
N MET A 276 10.41 -4.28 -1.31
CA MET A 276 9.69 -4.88 -2.43
C MET A 276 10.05 -4.17 -3.73
N ARG A 277 10.48 -4.93 -4.73
CA ARG A 277 10.67 -4.41 -6.09
C ARG A 277 9.31 -4.21 -6.77
N LEU A 278 9.09 -3.04 -7.34
CA LEU A 278 7.85 -2.69 -8.04
C LEU A 278 8.02 -3.03 -9.54
N THR A 279 7.69 -4.26 -9.91
CA THR A 279 8.04 -4.82 -11.23
C THR A 279 7.08 -4.36 -12.32
N GLU A 280 5.78 -4.24 -12.01
CA GLU A 280 4.81 -3.69 -12.95
C GLU A 280 5.05 -2.21 -13.20
N LEU A 281 5.40 -1.46 -12.14
CA LEU A 281 5.77 -0.06 -12.27
C LEU A 281 7.02 0.11 -13.13
N ASP A 282 8.06 -0.71 -12.90
CA ASP A 282 9.26 -0.73 -13.73
C ASP A 282 8.95 -0.98 -15.21
N THR A 283 8.10 -1.98 -15.46
CA THR A 283 7.66 -2.37 -16.81
C THR A 283 6.88 -1.24 -17.47
N LEU A 284 5.99 -0.57 -16.72
CA LEU A 284 5.22 0.57 -17.21
C LEU A 284 6.15 1.73 -17.58
N ILE A 285 7.05 2.12 -16.69
CA ILE A 285 8.00 3.22 -16.94
C ILE A 285 8.87 2.91 -18.16
N ARG A 286 9.45 1.70 -18.23
CA ARG A 286 10.27 1.24 -19.36
C ARG A 286 9.50 1.29 -20.68
N THR A 287 8.22 0.95 -20.67
CA THR A 287 7.40 0.89 -21.88
C THR A 287 6.96 2.27 -22.35
N ARG A 288 6.61 3.17 -21.43
CA ARG A 288 6.08 4.52 -21.73
C ARG A 288 7.13 5.61 -21.88
N CYS A 289 8.29 5.46 -21.24
CA CYS A 289 9.38 6.44 -21.24
C CYS A 289 10.70 5.79 -21.68
N LYS A 290 10.71 5.21 -22.89
CA LYS A 290 11.84 4.42 -23.41
C LYS A 290 13.15 5.19 -23.43
N ASP A 291 13.16 6.39 -24.04
CA ASP A 291 14.37 7.19 -24.18
C ASP A 291 14.99 7.54 -22.81
N TYR A 292 14.16 8.05 -21.89
CA TYR A 292 14.58 8.31 -20.51
C TYR A 292 15.13 7.05 -19.83
N TRP A 293 14.42 5.93 -19.97
CA TRP A 293 14.78 4.66 -19.35
C TRP A 293 16.12 4.13 -19.86
N GLU A 294 16.35 4.18 -21.17
CA GLU A 294 17.60 3.76 -21.80
C GLU A 294 18.77 4.64 -21.39
N ASP A 295 18.60 5.96 -21.40
CA ASP A 295 19.60 6.92 -20.93
C ASP A 295 19.96 6.68 -19.46
N ARG A 296 18.93 6.52 -18.60
CA ARG A 296 19.12 6.27 -17.17
C ARG A 296 19.82 4.93 -16.92
N LEU A 297 19.47 3.88 -17.66
CA LEU A 297 20.11 2.57 -17.58
C LEU A 297 21.60 2.65 -17.93
N GLN A 298 21.98 3.42 -18.95
CA GLN A 298 23.39 3.61 -19.31
C GLN A 298 24.17 4.32 -18.21
N ARG A 299 23.64 5.41 -17.64
CA ARG A 299 24.25 6.13 -16.50
C ARG A 299 24.45 5.21 -15.29
N GLU A 300 23.39 4.52 -14.88
CA GLU A 300 23.41 3.59 -13.75
C GLU A 300 24.38 2.43 -13.96
N ARG A 301 24.51 1.92 -15.20
CA ARG A 301 25.45 0.83 -15.50
C ARG A 301 26.90 1.26 -15.29
N ILE A 302 27.27 2.46 -15.73
CA ILE A 302 28.62 3.02 -15.54
C ILE A 302 28.91 3.14 -14.04
N GLU A 303 28.00 3.76 -13.29
CA GLU A 303 28.13 3.93 -11.84
C GLU A 303 28.23 2.59 -11.10
N ARG A 304 27.40 1.60 -11.45
CA ARG A 304 27.42 0.26 -10.82
C ARG A 304 28.73 -0.48 -11.09
N VAL A 305 29.30 -0.38 -12.29
CA VAL A 305 30.60 -1.00 -12.63
C VAL A 305 31.72 -0.35 -11.81
N GLU A 306 31.73 0.97 -11.69
CA GLU A 306 32.71 1.69 -10.88
C GLU A 306 32.60 1.33 -9.39
N GLN A 307 31.39 1.29 -8.84
CA GLN A 307 31.14 0.89 -7.46
C GLN A 307 31.57 -0.56 -7.21
N ALA A 308 31.25 -1.49 -8.11
CA ALA A 308 31.66 -2.88 -7.99
C ALA A 308 33.19 -3.01 -8.02
N LYS A 309 33.86 -2.29 -8.92
CA LYS A 309 35.34 -2.28 -8.98
C LYS A 309 35.95 -1.78 -7.67
N LYS A 310 35.41 -0.70 -7.09
CA LYS A 310 35.87 -0.19 -5.77
C LYS A 310 35.65 -1.22 -4.67
N HIS A 311 34.44 -1.79 -4.58
CA HIS A 311 34.07 -2.79 -3.59
C HIS A 311 34.99 -4.02 -3.62
N TRP A 312 35.21 -4.61 -4.81
CA TRP A 312 36.10 -5.76 -4.94
C TRP A 312 37.56 -5.42 -4.66
N ASN A 313 38.03 -4.22 -5.03
CA ASN A 313 39.37 -3.78 -4.67
C ASN A 313 39.55 -3.65 -3.15
N GLU A 314 38.57 -3.08 -2.45
CA GLU A 314 38.57 -2.97 -0.98
C GLU A 314 38.55 -4.34 -0.31
N GLN A 315 37.72 -5.27 -0.80
CA GLN A 315 37.71 -6.65 -0.30
C GLN A 315 39.04 -7.37 -0.53
N CYS A 316 39.63 -7.23 -1.72
CA CYS A 316 40.95 -7.80 -2.01
C CYS A 316 42.03 -7.23 -1.09
N ARG A 317 42.02 -5.91 -0.87
CA ARG A 317 42.94 -5.25 0.06
C ARG A 317 42.79 -5.75 1.49
N ALA A 318 41.55 -5.83 1.98
CA ALA A 318 41.24 -6.37 3.29
C ALA A 318 41.71 -7.84 3.44
N ALA A 319 41.49 -8.67 2.41
CA ALA A 319 41.95 -10.07 2.40
C ALA A 319 43.48 -10.19 2.37
N LEU A 320 44.18 -9.25 1.72
CA LEU A 320 45.64 -9.18 1.67
C LEU A 320 46.25 -8.48 2.90
N GLY A 321 45.45 -7.86 3.77
CA GLY A 321 45.90 -7.12 4.95
C GLY A 321 46.59 -5.78 4.63
N ILE A 322 46.25 -5.13 3.50
CA ILE A 322 46.86 -3.88 2.99
C ILE A 322 45.87 -2.70 3.04
#